data_AF-A0A1A0JS26-F1
#
_entry.id   AF-A0A1A0JS26-F1
#
_cell.length_a   1.000
_cell.length_b   1.000
_cell.length_c   1.000
_cell.angle_alpha   90.00
_cell.angle_beta   90.00
_cell.angle_gamma   90.00
#
_symmetry.space_group_name_H-M   'P 1'
#
loop_
_entity.id
_entity.type
_entity.pdbx_description
1 polymer ?
#
loop_
_entity_poly.entity_id
_entity_poly.type
_entity_poly.pdbx_seq_one_letter_code
_entity_poly.pdbx_strand_id
1 'polypeptide(L)'
;MHARDVRIGQTYVVLVPHRLPAARYPDRERPGLSMWVARLLAGARFRLTVTSIDCDADPATVEGLRLIERAHADIELTNSQAAALGLATGQGYRVTGMLVDHTGRPAHIPSLETLRVPVRWLYPPEDPRLQRATHRDADRWPYI
;
A
#
# COMPACT_ATOMS: atom_id res chain seq x y z
N MET A 1 14.22 14.03 -2.71
CA MET A 1 13.63 14.80 -1.59
C MET A 1 14.39 14.49 -0.31
N HIS A 2 14.55 15.47 0.58
CA HIS A 2 15.09 15.28 1.94
C HIS A 2 13.97 15.30 2.98
N ALA A 3 14.23 14.78 4.19
CA ALA A 3 13.20 14.68 5.24
C ALA A 3 12.59 16.04 5.60
N ARG A 4 13.43 17.09 5.64
CA ARG A 4 13.01 18.48 5.89
C ARG A 4 12.04 19.05 4.85
N ASP A 5 11.98 18.47 3.64
CA ASP A 5 11.10 18.92 2.56
C ASP A 5 9.72 18.24 2.60
N VAL A 6 9.56 17.22 3.47
CA VAL A 6 8.34 16.44 3.63
C VAL A 6 7.48 17.02 4.74
N ARG A 7 6.17 17.12 4.49
CA ARG A 7 5.19 17.61 5.47
C ARG A 7 4.13 16.55 5.74
N ILE A 8 3.83 16.33 7.01
CA ILE A 8 2.70 15.50 7.44
C ILE A 8 1.39 16.12 6.91
N GLY A 9 0.47 15.26 6.48
CA GLY A 9 -0.81 15.63 5.87
C GLY A 9 -0.72 16.00 4.39
N GLN A 10 0.48 16.04 3.78
CA GLN A 10 0.63 16.28 2.35
C GLN A 10 0.74 14.98 1.56
N THR A 11 0.23 14.99 0.33
CA THR A 11 0.31 13.86 -0.60
C THR A 11 1.50 14.03 -1.54
N TYR A 12 2.31 12.98 -1.64
CA TYR A 12 3.46 12.90 -2.53
C TYR A 12 3.29 11.73 -3.51
N VAL A 13 4.00 11.79 -4.63
CA VAL A 13 4.15 10.66 -5.54
C VAL A 13 5.37 9.86 -5.09
N VAL A 14 5.17 8.58 -4.80
CA VAL A 14 6.25 7.65 -4.49
C VAL A 14 6.69 6.98 -5.78
N LEU A 15 7.98 7.07 -6.10
CA LEU A 15 8.60 6.28 -7.17
C LEU A 15 9.43 5.16 -6.55
N VAL A 16 8.90 3.93 -6.60
CA VAL A 16 9.62 2.77 -6.08
C VAL A 16 10.68 2.33 -7.09
N PRO A 17 11.97 2.26 -6.71
CA PRO A 17 13.02 1.82 -7.61
C PRO A 17 12.72 0.47 -8.27
N HIS A 18 13.02 0.36 -9.56
CA HIS A 18 12.89 -0.89 -10.32
C HIS A 18 13.75 -2.04 -9.75
N ARG A 19 14.83 -1.69 -9.04
CA ARG A 19 15.68 -2.64 -8.33
C ARG A 19 15.92 -2.13 -6.91
N LEU A 20 15.81 -3.03 -5.95
CA LEU A 20 16.06 -2.77 -4.53
C LEU A 20 17.26 -3.60 -4.07
N PRO A 21 18.52 -3.13 -4.20
CA PRO A 21 19.71 -3.91 -3.83
C PRO A 21 19.75 -4.29 -2.34
N ALA A 22 20.16 -5.53 -2.02
CA ALA A 22 20.17 -6.06 -0.65
C ALA A 22 21.03 -5.21 0.29
N ALA A 23 22.20 -4.77 -0.18
CA ALA A 23 23.12 -3.93 0.58
C ALA A 23 22.48 -2.62 1.09
N ARG A 24 21.45 -2.12 0.39
CA ARG A 24 20.73 -0.89 0.76
C ARG A 24 19.36 -1.15 1.40
N TYR A 25 18.84 -2.37 1.24
CA TYR A 25 17.51 -2.77 1.67
C TYR A 25 17.56 -4.22 2.18
N PRO A 26 18.22 -4.47 3.33
CA PRO A 26 18.45 -5.83 3.81
C PRO A 26 17.15 -6.55 4.17
N ASP A 27 16.13 -5.81 4.63
CA ASP A 27 14.83 -6.36 5.04
C ASP A 27 13.85 -6.61 3.89
N ARG A 28 14.26 -6.40 2.63
CA ARG A 28 13.38 -6.56 1.44
C ARG A 28 12.82 -7.99 1.25
N GLU A 29 13.44 -8.98 1.90
CA GLU A 29 13.09 -10.40 1.75
C GLU A 29 12.31 -10.95 2.95
N ARG A 30 12.16 -10.17 4.02
CA ARG A 30 11.48 -10.59 5.25
C ARG A 30 9.98 -10.31 5.15
N PRO A 31 9.13 -11.35 5.10
CA PRO A 31 7.67 -11.16 5.01
C PRO A 31 7.14 -10.32 6.17
N GLY A 32 6.13 -9.49 5.89
CA GLY A 32 5.48 -8.65 6.90
C GLY A 32 6.19 -7.33 7.22
N LEU A 33 7.42 -7.10 6.71
CA LEU A 33 8.10 -5.81 6.84
C LEU A 33 7.78 -4.87 5.67
N SER A 34 7.85 -3.56 5.90
CA SER A 34 7.50 -2.54 4.91
C SER A 34 8.30 -2.63 3.61
N MET A 35 9.58 -3.04 3.70
CA MET A 35 10.44 -3.24 2.53
C MET A 35 10.05 -4.46 1.68
N TRP A 36 9.37 -5.45 2.26
CA TRP A 36 8.83 -6.60 1.51
C TRP A 36 7.63 -6.18 0.64
N VAL A 37 6.74 -5.33 1.18
CA VAL A 37 5.65 -4.75 0.38
C VAL A 37 6.20 -3.84 -0.74
N ALA A 38 7.25 -3.06 -0.44
CA ALA A 38 7.93 -2.25 -1.45
C ALA A 38 8.54 -3.08 -2.58
N ARG A 39 8.95 -4.34 -2.34
CA ARG A 39 9.44 -5.25 -3.39
C ARG A 39 8.34 -5.65 -4.36
N LEU A 40 7.11 -5.89 -3.90
CA LEU A 40 5.96 -6.15 -4.78
C LEU A 40 5.61 -4.93 -5.66
N LEU A 41 5.96 -3.74 -5.15
CA LEU A 41 5.77 -2.46 -5.81
C LEU A 41 7.00 -1.98 -6.60
N ALA A 42 8.03 -2.81 -6.79
CA ALA A 42 9.23 -2.39 -7.53
C ALA A 42 8.87 -1.90 -8.95
N GLY A 43 9.39 -0.72 -9.31
CA GLY A 43 9.08 -0.08 -10.59
C GLY A 43 7.67 0.53 -10.67
N ALA A 44 6.95 0.62 -9.56
CA ALA A 44 5.63 1.25 -9.51
C ALA A 44 5.69 2.69 -8.99
N ARG A 45 4.64 3.45 -9.32
CA ARG A 45 4.32 4.75 -8.74
C ARG A 45 2.92 4.74 -8.14
N PHE A 46 2.77 5.48 -7.05
CA PHE A 46 1.48 5.64 -6.36
C PHE A 46 1.49 6.93 -5.54
N ARG A 47 0.30 7.37 -5.12
CA ARG A 47 0.16 8.52 -4.21
C ARG A 47 0.18 8.07 -2.75
N LEU A 48 0.90 8.81 -1.92
CA LEU A 48 1.01 8.55 -0.48
C LEU A 48 0.81 9.85 0.31
N THR A 49 -0.19 9.88 1.19
CA THR A 49 -0.38 10.96 2.15
C THR A 49 0.41 10.67 3.41
N VAL A 50 1.39 11.51 3.71
CA VAL A 50 2.32 11.30 4.83
C VAL A 50 1.60 11.48 6.16
N THR A 51 1.73 10.51 7.06
CA THR A 51 1.17 10.54 8.42
C THR A 51 2.24 10.68 9.49
N SER A 52 3.45 10.19 9.24
CA SER A 52 4.60 10.37 10.13
C SER A 52 5.92 10.37 9.36
N ILE A 53 6.96 10.95 9.98
CA ILE A 53 8.33 11.00 9.43
C ILE A 53 9.26 10.46 10.52
N ASP A 54 10.06 9.46 10.17
CA ASP A 54 11.13 8.92 11.00
C ASP A 54 12.46 9.42 10.44
N CYS A 55 13.00 10.45 11.08
CA CYS A 55 14.27 11.07 10.74
C CYS A 55 15.48 10.30 11.29
N ASP A 56 15.28 9.45 12.29
CA ASP A 56 16.34 8.72 12.98
C ASP A 56 16.65 7.38 12.27
N ALA A 57 15.72 6.87 11.47
CA ALA A 57 15.97 5.77 10.56
C ALA A 57 17.09 6.12 9.55
N ASP A 58 17.98 5.15 9.26
CA ASP A 58 18.93 5.23 8.15
C ASP A 58 18.58 4.21 7.07
N PRO A 59 18.03 4.63 5.92
CA PRO A 59 17.71 6.01 5.55
C PRO A 59 16.41 6.53 6.18
N ALA A 60 16.28 7.86 6.30
CA ALA A 60 15.04 8.48 6.80
C ALA A 60 13.81 7.97 6.03
N THR A 61 12.76 7.63 6.76
CA THR A 61 11.54 7.04 6.22
C THR A 61 10.30 7.88 6.54
N VAL A 62 9.24 7.65 5.78
CA VAL A 62 7.92 8.19 6.07
C VAL A 62 6.96 7.03 6.20
N GLU A 63 5.99 7.17 7.09
CA GLU A 63 4.77 6.39 7.06
C GLU A 63 3.69 7.21 6.38
N GLY A 64 2.82 6.55 5.62
CA GLY A 64 1.71 7.24 5.00
C GLY A 64 0.57 6.31 4.62
N LEU A 65 -0.54 6.95 4.30
CA LEU A 65 -1.75 6.32 3.81
C LEU A 65 -1.78 6.39 2.29
N ARG A 66 -1.94 5.24 1.67
CA ARG A 66 -2.16 5.08 0.25
C ARG A 66 -3.61 4.66 0.04
N LEU A 67 -4.32 5.42 -0.76
CA LEU A 67 -5.65 5.04 -1.23
C LEU A 67 -5.50 4.17 -2.47
N ILE A 68 -6.12 3.00 -2.46
CA ILE A 68 -6.15 2.09 -3.60
C ILE A 68 -7.56 1.58 -3.85
N GLU A 69 -7.79 1.09 -5.06
CA GLU A 69 -8.97 0.30 -5.39
C GLU A 69 -8.65 -1.18 -5.29
N ARG A 70 -9.37 -1.93 -4.45
CA ARG A 70 -9.23 -3.39 -4.32
C ARG A 70 -10.55 -4.06 -4.65
N ALA A 71 -10.50 -5.18 -5.37
CA ALA A 71 -11.64 -6.10 -5.53
C ALA A 71 -11.69 -7.19 -4.45
N HIS A 72 -10.96 -7.01 -3.35
CA HIS A 72 -10.85 -8.00 -2.28
C HIS A 72 -11.55 -7.45 -1.02
N ALA A 73 -12.42 -8.25 -0.43
CA ALA A 73 -13.16 -7.93 0.78
C ALA A 73 -12.69 -8.82 1.92
N ASP A 74 -12.64 -8.20 3.10
CA ASP A 74 -12.26 -8.86 4.33
C ASP A 74 -13.30 -8.50 5.41
N ILE A 75 -14.18 -9.45 5.68
CA ILE A 75 -15.41 -9.22 6.45
C ILE A 75 -15.40 -10.13 7.67
N GLU A 76 -15.49 -9.53 8.84
CA GLU A 76 -15.77 -10.27 10.07
C GLU A 76 -17.24 -10.69 10.08
N LEU A 77 -17.48 -11.98 10.28
CA LEU A 77 -18.83 -12.50 10.38
C LEU A 77 -19.38 -12.22 11.76
N THR A 78 -20.56 -11.62 11.80
CA THR A 78 -21.36 -11.59 13.02
C THR A 78 -21.77 -12.99 13.44
N ASN A 79 -22.10 -13.19 14.73
CA ASN A 79 -22.59 -14.48 15.22
C ASN A 79 -23.84 -14.97 14.46
N SER A 80 -24.73 -14.08 14.04
CA SER A 80 -25.92 -14.45 13.25
C SER A 80 -25.55 -14.93 11.85
N GLN A 81 -24.60 -14.27 11.17
CA GLN A 81 -24.09 -14.73 9.87
C GLN A 81 -23.34 -16.06 9.99
N ALA A 82 -22.55 -16.24 11.04
CA ALA A 82 -21.87 -17.51 11.32
C ALA A 82 -22.88 -18.65 11.52
N ALA A 83 -23.92 -18.43 12.33
CA ALA A 83 -24.99 -19.41 12.54
C ALA A 83 -25.76 -19.74 11.25
N ALA A 84 -26.06 -18.74 10.42
CA ALA A 84 -26.72 -18.94 9.13
C ALA A 84 -25.89 -19.78 8.14
N LEU A 85 -24.56 -19.75 8.28
CA LEU A 85 -23.62 -20.59 7.52
C LEU A 85 -23.38 -21.97 8.18
N GLY A 86 -24.03 -22.28 9.30
CA GLY A 86 -23.83 -23.53 10.05
C GLY A 86 -22.54 -23.59 10.86
N LEU A 87 -21.90 -22.43 11.12
CA LEU A 87 -20.68 -22.33 11.90
C LEU A 87 -20.97 -22.10 13.39
N ALA A 88 -20.02 -22.49 14.26
CA ALA A 88 -20.16 -22.34 15.71
C ALA A 88 -20.01 -20.88 16.15
N THR A 89 -21.00 -20.33 16.85
CA THR A 89 -20.97 -18.92 17.29
C THR A 89 -19.87 -18.64 18.33
N GLY A 90 -19.39 -17.39 18.39
CA GLY A 90 -18.42 -16.94 19.40
C GLY A 90 -16.95 -17.19 19.05
N GLN A 91 -16.66 -17.73 17.86
CA GLN A 91 -15.29 -18.02 17.41
C GLN A 91 -14.61 -16.86 16.65
N GLY A 92 -15.37 -15.82 16.27
CA GLY A 92 -14.83 -14.68 15.53
C GLY A 92 -14.31 -15.06 14.14
N TYR A 93 -15.22 -15.46 13.24
CA TYR A 93 -14.85 -15.85 11.89
C TYR A 93 -14.61 -14.66 10.98
N ARG A 94 -13.69 -14.84 10.04
CA ARG A 94 -13.33 -13.83 9.03
C ARG A 94 -13.39 -14.46 7.64
N VAL A 95 -14.10 -13.81 6.73
CA VAL A 95 -14.18 -14.20 5.32
C VAL A 95 -13.32 -13.26 4.50
N THR A 96 -12.41 -13.85 3.74
CA THR A 96 -11.40 -13.16 2.95
C THR A 96 -11.52 -13.64 1.52
N GLY A 97 -11.89 -12.77 0.57
CA GLY A 97 -12.24 -13.19 -0.78
C GLY A 97 -12.42 -12.06 -1.78
N MET A 98 -12.68 -12.42 -3.03
CA MET A 98 -12.96 -11.44 -4.09
C MET A 98 -14.42 -10.99 -4.02
N LEU A 99 -14.64 -9.68 -4.04
CA LEU A 99 -15.96 -9.08 -4.17
C LEU A 99 -16.36 -9.08 -5.64
N VAL A 100 -17.48 -9.72 -5.95
CA VAL A 100 -18.06 -9.75 -7.30
C VAL A 100 -19.45 -9.12 -7.27
N ASP A 101 -19.78 -8.36 -8.32
CA ASP A 101 -21.11 -7.81 -8.47
C ASP A 101 -22.11 -8.87 -8.96
N HIS A 102 -23.38 -8.47 -9.08
CA HIS A 102 -24.47 -9.33 -9.55
C HIS A 102 -24.30 -9.82 -11.00
N THR A 103 -23.38 -9.24 -11.77
CA THR A 103 -23.02 -9.67 -13.13
C THR A 103 -21.83 -10.63 -13.16
N GLY A 104 -21.26 -10.95 -12.00
CA GLY A 104 -20.08 -11.80 -11.85
C GLY A 104 -18.75 -11.09 -12.12
N ARG A 105 -18.74 -9.75 -12.21
CA ARG A 105 -17.52 -8.97 -12.43
C ARG A 105 -16.89 -8.55 -11.09
N PRO A 106 -15.56 -8.46 -10.99
CA PRO A 106 -14.91 -7.93 -9.79
C PRO A 106 -15.40 -6.51 -9.49
N ALA A 107 -15.92 -6.32 -8.27
CA ALA A 107 -16.33 -5.01 -7.79
C ALA A 107 -15.17 -4.39 -6.99
N HIS A 108 -14.66 -3.26 -7.47
CA HIS A 108 -13.57 -2.55 -6.83
C HIS A 108 -14.11 -1.56 -5.79
N ILE A 109 -13.58 -1.64 -4.58
CA ILE A 109 -13.90 -0.72 -3.48
C ILE A 109 -12.65 0.07 -3.07
N PRO A 110 -12.81 1.34 -2.65
CA PRO A 110 -11.73 2.11 -2.05
C PRO A 110 -11.21 1.43 -0.77
N SER A 111 -9.90 1.34 -0.62
CA SER A 111 -9.22 0.77 0.53
C SER A 111 -8.00 1.60 0.89
N LEU A 112 -7.69 1.69 2.19
CA LEU A 112 -6.53 2.39 2.70
C LEU A 112 -5.45 1.39 3.11
N GLU A 113 -4.25 1.59 2.59
CA GLU A 113 -3.05 0.87 2.99
C GLU A 113 -2.10 1.81 3.73
N THR A 114 -1.59 1.37 4.87
CA THR A 114 -0.45 2.02 5.52
C THR A 114 0.84 1.45 4.97
N LEU A 115 1.73 2.33 4.51
CA LEU A 115 3.03 1.97 3.94
C LEU A 115 4.12 2.82 4.57
N ARG A 116 5.28 2.19 4.78
CA ARG A 116 6.52 2.90 5.13
C ARG A 116 7.49 2.84 3.97
N VAL A 117 7.99 4.00 3.54
CA VAL A 117 8.91 4.12 2.40
C VAL A 117 10.05 5.11 2.71
N PRO A 118 11.24 4.94 2.11
CA PRO A 118 12.30 5.93 2.22
C PRO A 118 11.89 7.31 1.69
N VAL A 119 12.23 8.38 2.42
CA VAL A 119 11.95 9.78 2.02
C VAL A 119 12.45 10.08 0.60
N ARG A 120 13.61 9.53 0.24
CA ARG A 120 14.22 9.76 -1.08
C ARG A 120 13.37 9.27 -2.27
N TRP A 121 12.35 8.44 -2.04
CA TRP A 121 11.44 7.97 -3.08
C TRP A 121 10.27 8.93 -3.31
N LEU A 122 10.08 9.92 -2.44
CA LEU A 122 9.00 10.90 -2.55
C LEU A 122 9.38 12.00 -3.54
N TYR A 123 8.38 12.39 -4.32
CA TYR A 123 8.40 13.52 -5.24
C TYR A 123 7.15 14.37 -5.01
N PRO A 124 7.26 15.71 -5.07
CA PRO A 124 6.09 16.56 -5.16
C PRO A 124 5.22 16.15 -6.35
N PRO A 125 3.88 16.22 -6.26
CA PRO A 125 2.99 15.86 -7.37
C PRO A 125 3.27 16.61 -8.68
N GLU A 126 3.79 17.83 -8.57
CA GLU A 126 4.12 18.71 -9.69
C GLU A 126 5.59 18.60 -10.15
N ASP A 127 6.37 17.64 -9.65
CA ASP A 127 7.78 17.50 -10.06
C ASP A 127 7.86 17.10 -11.55
N PRO A 128 8.52 17.89 -12.42
CA PRO A 128 8.64 17.60 -13.85
C PRO A 128 9.28 16.25 -14.17
N ARG A 129 10.09 15.69 -13.27
CA ARG A 129 10.69 14.36 -13.45
C ARG A 129 9.65 13.26 -13.53
N LEU A 130 8.47 13.44 -12.94
CA LEU A 130 7.38 12.47 -12.97
C LEU A 130 6.86 12.24 -14.39
N GLN A 131 6.94 13.24 -15.27
CA GLN A 131 6.50 13.12 -16.66
C GLN A 131 7.39 12.17 -17.49
N ARG A 132 8.64 11.98 -17.07
CA ARG A 132 9.62 11.11 -17.74
C ARG A 132 9.77 9.75 -17.05
N ALA A 133 9.05 9.52 -15.94
CA ALA A 133 9.18 8.31 -15.16
C ALA A 133 8.41 7.16 -15.83
N THR A 134 9.08 6.02 -16.04
CA THR A 134 8.50 4.81 -16.66
C THR A 134 7.79 3.90 -15.67
N HIS A 135 7.45 4.40 -14.48
CA HIS A 135 6.91 3.57 -13.41
C HIS A 135 5.45 3.23 -13.69
N ARG A 136 5.04 1.98 -13.43
CA ARG A 136 3.64 1.55 -13.59
C ARG A 136 2.76 2.17 -12.51
N ASP A 137 1.53 2.57 -12.87
CA ASP A 137 0.57 3.07 -11.90
C ASP A 137 0.07 1.92 -11.02
N ALA A 138 0.19 2.09 -9.70
CA ALA A 138 -0.21 1.07 -8.76
C ALA A 138 -1.42 1.46 -7.91
N ASP A 139 -2.06 2.61 -8.13
CA ASP A 139 -3.26 3.00 -7.37
C ASP A 139 -4.46 2.04 -7.57
N ARG A 140 -4.39 1.10 -8.55
CA ARG A 140 -5.37 0.04 -8.80
C ARG A 140 -4.80 -1.35 -8.51
N TRP A 141 -5.54 -2.18 -7.76
CA TRP A 141 -5.19 -3.57 -7.45
C TRP A 141 -6.15 -4.57 -8.13
N PRO A 142 -5.67 -5.69 -8.71
CA PRO A 142 -4.25 -6.08 -8.86
C PRO A 142 -3.52 -5.12 -9.80
N TYR A 143 -2.20 -4.96 -9.62
CA TYR A 143 -1.40 -4.06 -10.46
C TYR A 143 -1.36 -4.60 -11.90
N ILE A 144 -2.27 -4.13 -12.75
CA ILE A 144 -2.28 -4.40 -14.20
C ILE A 144 -1.33 -3.42 -14.88
#